data_AF-A0AA38FRY0-F1
#
_entry.id   AF-A0AA38FRY0-F1
#
_cell.length_a   1.000
_cell.length_b   1.000
_cell.length_c   1.000
_cell.angle_alpha   90.00
_cell.angle_beta   90.00
_cell.angle_gamma   90.00
#
_symmetry.space_group_name_H-M   'P 1'
#
loop_
_entity.id
_entity.type
_entity.pdbx_description
1 polymer ?
#
loop_
_entity_poly.entity_id
_entity_poly.type
_entity_poly.pdbx_seq_one_letter_code
_entity_poly.pdbx_strand_id
1 'polypeptide(L)' 'IDISKMEEMTFHIRIYCEKAPRVLVHLTRALDSVSGQLLDVQNCNVTCFDGHVIITVIAK' A
#
# COMPACT_ATOMS: atom_id res chain seq x y z
N ILE A 1 -1.73 14.27 22.33
CA ILE A 1 -0.91 13.17 21.77
C ILE A 1 0.43 13.80 21.44
N ASP A 2 1.47 13.39 22.15
CA ASP A 2 2.82 13.95 22.02
C ASP A 2 3.42 13.44 20.70
N ILE A 3 3.50 14.32 19.71
CA ILE A 3 3.81 14.02 18.30
C ILE A 3 5.28 13.60 18.12
N SER A 4 6.10 13.83 19.16
CA SER A 4 7.54 13.55 19.19
C SER A 4 7.89 12.07 19.45
N LYS A 5 6.89 11.20 19.65
CA LYS A 5 7.04 9.76 19.96
C LYS A 5 6.28 8.81 19.03
N MET A 6 5.85 9.24 17.84
CA MET A 6 5.60 8.25 16.78
C MET A 6 6.98 7.74 16.35
N GLU A 7 7.44 6.68 17.01
CA GLU A 7 8.48 5.78 16.51
C GLU A 7 8.27 5.59 14.99
N GLU A 8 9.35 5.47 14.21
CA GLU A 8 9.28 5.18 12.77
C GLU A 8 8.48 3.88 12.54
N MET A 9 7.15 3.97 12.49
CA MET A 9 6.26 2.83 12.38
C MET A 9 6.31 2.34 10.95
N THR A 10 6.93 1.18 10.74
CA THR A 10 6.88 0.53 9.45
C THR A 10 5.53 -0.17 9.30
N PHE A 11 4.73 0.29 8.34
CA PHE A 11 3.44 -0.28 7.98
C PHE A 11 3.62 -1.36 6.92
N HIS A 12 3.06 -2.54 7.17
CA HIS A 12 2.96 -3.64 6.22
C HIS A 12 1.50 -3.81 5.80
N ILE A 13 1.15 -3.30 4.62
CA ILE A 13 -0.21 -3.34 4.10
C ILE A 13 -0.30 -4.49 3.10
N ARG A 14 -1.22 -5.43 3.31
CA ARG A 14 -1.49 -6.52 2.37
C ARG A 14 -2.95 -6.52 1.95
N ILE A 15 -3.19 -6.36 0.65
CA ILE A 15 -4.51 -6.35 0.05
C ILE A 15 -4.63 -7.58 -0.84
N TYR A 16 -5.68 -8.37 -0.62
CA TYR A 16 -6.04 -9.52 -1.45
C TYR A 16 -7.43 -9.27 -2.03
N CYS A 17 -7.55 -9.36 -3.35
CA CYS A 17 -8.83 -9.19 -4.01
C CYS A 17 -8.89 -9.99 -5.32
N GLU A 18 -10.10 -10.25 -5.81
CA GLU A 18 -10.31 -10.74 -7.16
C GLU A 18 -9.75 -9.76 -8.19
N LYS A 19 -9.21 -10.30 -9.29
CA LYS A 19 -8.75 -9.50 -10.40
C LYS A 19 -9.95 -8.96 -11.16
N ALA A 20 -10.25 -7.68 -10.94
CA ALA A 20 -11.20 -6.94 -11.74
C ALA A 20 -10.51 -5.86 -12.59
N PRO A 21 -11.14 -5.41 -13.70
CA PRO A 21 -10.63 -4.28 -14.47
C PRO A 21 -10.34 -3.08 -13.56
N ARG A 22 -9.22 -2.40 -13.81
CA ARG A 22 -8.82 -1.14 -13.14
C ARG A 22 -8.43 -1.25 -11.65
N VAL A 23 -8.50 -2.42 -11.02
CA VAL A 23 -8.07 -2.64 -9.62
C VAL A 23 -6.66 -2.09 -9.38
N LEU A 24 -5.70 -2.42 -10.24
CA LEU A 24 -4.33 -1.92 -10.14
C LEU A 24 -4.25 -0.40 -10.24
N VAL A 25 -4.99 0.22 -11.18
CA VAL A 25 -5.00 1.67 -11.38
C VAL A 25 -5.56 2.39 -10.17
N HIS A 26 -6.64 1.88 -9.57
CA HIS A 26 -7.22 2.46 -8.37
C HIS A 26 -6.29 2.33 -7.16
N LEU A 27 -5.60 1.19 -7.03
CA LEU A 27 -4.66 0.95 -5.94
C LEU A 27 -3.41 1.83 -6.06
N THR A 28 -2.83 1.97 -7.25
CA THR A 28 -1.72 2.90 -7.48
C THR A 28 -2.12 4.34 -7.15
N ARG A 29 -3.29 4.81 -7.62
CA ARG A 29 -3.77 6.16 -7.32
C ARG A 29 -4.02 6.39 -5.83
N ALA A 30 -4.54 5.38 -5.13
CA ALA A 30 -4.75 5.48 -3.68
C ALA A 30 -3.41 5.61 -2.95
N LEU A 31 -2.41 4.80 -3.33
CA LEU A 31 -1.06 4.88 -2.78
C LEU A 31 -0.40 6.23 -3.09
N ASP A 32 -0.51 6.73 -4.32
CA ASP A 32 0.03 8.05 -4.70
C ASP A 32 -0.62 9.17 -3.88
N SER A 33 -1.92 9.07 -3.59
CA SER A 33 -2.64 10.10 -2.84
C SER A 33 -2.23 10.20 -1.36
N VAL A 34 -1.71 9.11 -0.79
CA VAL A 34 -1.22 9.07 0.59
C VAL A 34 0.29 9.20 0.68
N SER A 35 1.00 8.94 -0.43
CA SER A 35 2.46 9.01 -0.50
C SER A 35 2.95 10.44 -0.33
N GLY A 36 3.93 10.63 0.55
CA GLY A 36 4.55 11.93 0.83
C GLY A 36 3.74 12.88 1.73
N GLN A 37 2.50 12.52 2.09
CA GLN A 37 1.71 13.25 3.10
C GLN A 37 1.56 12.46 4.40
N LEU A 38 1.35 11.15 4.30
CA LEU A 38 1.07 10.29 5.46
C LEU A 38 1.98 9.06 5.54
N LEU A 39 2.48 8.60 4.39
CA LEU A 39 3.28 7.39 4.26
C LEU A 39 4.43 7.63 3.27
N ASP A 40 5.63 7.20 3.61
CA ASP A 40 6.79 7.07 2.72
C ASP A 40 6.86 5.64 2.20
N VAL A 41 6.38 5.41 0.98
CA VAL A 41 6.32 4.07 0.37
C VAL A 41 7.72 3.62 -0.02
N GLN A 42 8.25 2.64 0.71
CA GLN A 42 9.58 2.06 0.46
C GLN A 42 9.54 0.90 -0.53
N ASN A 43 8.46 0.11 -0.50
CA ASN A 43 8.30 -1.04 -1.38
C ASN A 43 6.82 -1.26 -1.71
N CYS A 44 6.52 -1.59 -2.96
CA CYS A 44 5.20 -2.00 -3.41
C CYS A 44 5.34 -3.18 -4.39
N ASN A 45 4.87 -4.35 -3.96
CA ASN A 45 4.90 -5.57 -4.74
C ASN A 45 3.47 -6.00 -5.10
N VAL A 46 3.27 -6.29 -6.38
CA VAL A 46 2.01 -6.80 -6.91
C VAL A 46 2.25 -8.21 -7.43
N THR A 47 1.49 -9.17 -6.92
CA THR A 47 1.50 -10.56 -7.38
C THR A 47 0.11 -10.91 -7.88
N CYS A 48 0.02 -11.47 -9.09
CA CYS A 48 -1.22 -12.01 -9.61
C CYS A 48 -1.13 -13.53 -9.59
N PHE A 49 -2.08 -14.19 -8.94
CA PHE A 49 -2.13 -15.65 -8.86
C PHE A 49 -3.58 -16.10 -8.87
N ASP A 50 -3.90 -17.08 -9.71
CA ASP A 50 -5.21 -17.74 -9.78
C ASP A 50 -6.42 -16.79 -9.80
N GLY A 51 -6.41 -15.83 -10.74
CA GLY A 51 -7.50 -14.86 -10.87
C GLY A 51 -7.57 -13.80 -9.75
N HIS A 52 -6.63 -13.81 -8.80
CA HIS A 52 -6.56 -12.86 -7.71
C HIS A 52 -5.30 -11.99 -7.79
N VAL A 53 -5.36 -10.84 -7.12
CA VAL A 53 -4.24 -9.92 -6.96
C VAL A 53 -3.92 -9.82 -5.47
N ILE A 54 -2.64 -9.97 -5.15
CA ILE A 54 -2.07 -9.67 -3.84
C ILE A 54 -1.19 -8.45 -4.01
N ILE A 55 -1.48 -7.39 -3.26
CA ILE A 55 -0.62 -6.21 -3.18
C ILE A 55 -0.02 -6.16 -1.79
N THR A 56 1.29 -6.01 -1.73
CA THR A 56 2.04 -5.83 -0.49
C THR A 56 2.76 -4.50 -0.55
N VAL A 57 2.50 -3.63 0.41
CA VAL A 57 3.14 -2.31 0.53
C VAL A 57 3.87 -2.24 1.87
N ILE A 58 5.12 -1.77 1.82
CA ILE A 58 5.91 -1.43 2.99
C ILE A 58 6.10 0.08 2.96
N ALA A 59 5.66 0.76 4.01
CA ALA A 59 5.74 2.21 4.13
C ALA A 59 6.17 2.63 5.54
N LYS A 60 6.76 3.81 5.66
CA LYS A 60 7.08 4.47 6.95
C LYS A 60 6.23 5.70 7.18
#